data_AF-A0A844TRJ6-F1
#
_entry.id   AF-A0A844TRJ6-F1
#
_cell.length_a   1.000
_cell.length_b   1.000
_cell.length_c   1.000
_cell.angle_alpha   90.00
_cell.angle_beta   90.00
_cell.angle_gamma   90.00
#
_symmetry.space_group_name_H-M   'P 1'
#
loop_
_entity.id
_entity.type
_entity.pdbx_description
1 polymer ?
#
loop_
_entity_poly.entity_id
_entity_poly.type
_entity_poly.pdbx_seq_one_letter_code
_entity_poly.pdbx_strand_id
1 'polypeptide(L)' 'MRFAFVLVNGRTPFRQTWCMQCCEPIGGGYLREIATRLPYCDHQCYALYCEALAKDRMRAAS' A
#
# COMPACT_ATOMS: atom_id res chain seq x y z
N MET A 1 -15.58 -0.09 -1.33
CA MET A 1 -14.40 0.55 -0.71
C MET A 1 -13.86 1.57 -1.69
N ARG A 2 -13.44 2.74 -1.24
CA ARG A 2 -12.75 3.71 -2.09
C ARG A 2 -11.26 3.54 -1.86
N PHE A 3 -10.55 3.01 -2.86
CA PHE A 3 -9.10 2.92 -2.85
C PHE A 3 -8.53 4.31 -3.09
N ALA A 4 -7.94 4.89 -2.05
CA ALA A 4 -7.30 6.19 -2.11
C ALA A 4 -5.98 6.16 -1.37
N PHE A 5 -5.00 6.87 -1.91
CA PHE A 5 -3.66 6.94 -1.36
C PHE A 5 -3.10 8.36 -1.45
N VAL A 6 -2.09 8.62 -0.64
CA VAL A 6 -1.24 9.81 -0.73
C VAL A 6 0.10 9.39 -1.32
N LEU A 7 0.56 10.09 -2.35
CA LEU A 7 1.93 10.00 -2.83
C LEU A 7 2.81 10.93 -1.99
N VAL A 8 3.76 10.36 -1.27
CA VAL A 8 4.79 11.10 -0.55
C VAL A 8 5.96 11.29 -1.51
N ASN A 9 6.26 12.53 -1.87
CA ASN A 9 7.32 12.84 -2.82
C ASN A 9 8.68 13.00 -2.13
N GLY A 10 9.66 12.19 -2.53
CA GLY A 10 11.08 12.39 -2.20
C GLY A 10 11.44 12.39 -0.71
N ARG A 11 10.56 11.85 0.15
CA ARG A 11 10.83 11.68 1.60
C ARG A 11 10.88 10.21 1.94
N THR A 12 11.84 9.87 2.80
CA THR A 12 11.92 8.54 3.43
C THR A 12 11.27 8.62 4.81
N PRO A 13 10.51 7.60 5.24
CA PRO A 13 9.98 7.54 6.60
C PRO A 13 11.09 7.63 7.66
N PHE A 14 10.82 8.29 8.79
CA PHE A 14 11.80 8.45 9.88
C PHE A 14 12.25 7.11 10.48
N ARG A 15 11.35 6.13 10.58
CA ARG A 15 11.68 4.75 10.97
C ARG A 15 11.73 3.88 9.72
N GLN A 16 12.62 2.90 9.71
CA GLN A 16 12.63 1.89 8.66
C GLN A 16 11.22 1.30 8.54
N THR A 17 10.67 1.37 7.34
CA THR A 17 9.31 0.99 7.01
C THR A 17 9.39 0.04 5.82
N TRP A 18 8.51 -0.95 5.79
CA TRP A 18 8.48 -1.95 4.72
C TRP A 18 7.19 -1.81 3.92
N CYS A 19 7.28 -2.09 2.64
CA CYS A 19 6.11 -2.17 1.76
C CYS A 19 5.22 -3.31 2.21
N MET A 20 3.92 -3.02 2.37
CA MET A 20 2.95 -4.03 2.77
C MET A 20 2.76 -5.14 1.73
N GLN A 21 3.08 -4.87 0.45
CA GLN A 21 2.88 -5.84 -0.63
C GLN A 21 4.10 -6.72 -0.91
N CYS A 22 5.30 -6.14 -1.04
CA CYS A 22 6.51 -6.88 -1.42
C CYS A 22 7.47 -7.13 -0.25
N CYS A 23 7.17 -6.62 0.96
CA CYS A 23 8.02 -6.72 2.15
C CYS A 23 9.43 -6.10 1.99
N GLU A 24 9.66 -5.30 0.95
CA GLU A 24 10.93 -4.59 0.76
C GLU A 24 10.96 -3.27 1.55
N PRO A 25 12.15 -2.79 1.95
CA PRO A 25 12.29 -1.50 2.63
C PRO A 25 11.85 -0.36 1.72
N ILE A 26 11.05 0.56 2.28
CA ILE A 26 10.61 1.77 1.58
C ILE A 26 11.73 2.79 1.53
N GLY A 27 12.03 3.25 0.31
CA GLY A 27 13.03 4.26 0.02
C GLY A 27 12.47 5.68 -0.07
N GLY A 28 13.10 6.47 -0.94
CA GLY A 28 12.71 7.86 -1.20
C GLY A 28 11.44 7.93 -2.03
N GLY A 29 10.37 8.42 -1.40
CA GLY A 29 9.05 8.50 -2.01
C GLY A 29 8.28 7.18 -1.99
N TYR A 30 7.00 7.25 -1.63
CA TYR A 30 6.17 6.07 -1.40
C TYR A 30 4.69 6.42 -1.41
N LEU A 31 3.83 5.41 -1.53
CA LEU A 31 2.39 5.57 -1.38
C LEU A 31 1.95 5.20 0.03
N ARG A 32 0.94 5.91 0.53
CA ARG A 32 0.30 5.60 1.81
C ARG A 32 -1.21 5.56 1.64
N GLU A 33 -1.81 4.40 1.88
CA GLU A 33 -3.26 4.25 1.79
C GLU A 33 -3.94 5.03 2.93
N ILE A 34 -5.04 5.71 2.62
CA ILE A 34 -5.64 6.71 3.52
C ILE A 34 -6.31 6.05 4.73
N ALA A 35 -7.06 4.97 4.55
CA ALA A 35 -7.86 4.36 5.61
C ALA A 35 -7.01 3.58 6.63
N THR A 36 -6.08 2.78 6.13
CA THR A 36 -5.25 1.82 6.87
C THR A 36 -3.89 2.39 7.23
N ARG A 37 -3.46 3.47 6.55
CA ARG A 37 -2.14 4.08 6.70
C ARG A 37 -0.99 3.15 6.28
N LEU A 38 -1.31 2.05 5.59
CA LEU A 38 -0.34 1.08 5.10
C LEU A 38 0.54 1.72 4.00
N PRO A 39 1.86 1.47 4.03
CA PRO A 39 2.78 2.06 3.09
C PRO A 39 3.14 1.07 1.96
N TYR A 40 3.38 1.60 0.76
CA TYR A 40 3.70 0.84 -0.45
C TYR A 40 4.82 1.54 -1.21
N CYS A 41 5.69 0.78 -1.88
CA CYS A 41 6.75 1.36 -2.71
C CYS A 41 6.18 2.32 -3.77
N ASP A 42 5.15 1.85 -4.48
CA ASP A 42 4.60 2.54 -5.64
C ASP A 42 3.15 2.11 -5.92
N HIS A 43 2.63 2.59 -7.04
CA HIS A 43 1.28 2.28 -7.52
C HIS A 43 1.10 0.79 -7.83
N GLN A 44 2.12 0.09 -8.33
CA GLN A 44 2.01 -1.33 -8.68
C GLN A 44 1.80 -2.16 -7.41
N CYS A 45 2.60 -1.91 -6.37
CA CYS A 45 2.43 -2.56 -5.08
C CYS A 45 1.05 -2.27 -4.47
N TYR A 46 0.57 -1.03 -4.58
CA TYR A 46 -0.75 -0.66 -4.09
C TYR A 46 -1.88 -1.35 -4.85
N ALA A 47 -1.81 -1.41 -6.18
CA ALA A 47 -2.82 -2.03 -7.02
C ALA A 47 -2.95 -3.54 -6.74
N LEU A 48 -1.81 -4.25 -6.63
CA LEU A 48 -1.78 -5.67 -6.28
C LEU A 48 -2.45 -5.95 -4.92
N TYR A 49 -2.20 -5.09 -3.93
CA TYR A 49 -2.86 -5.18 -2.63
C TYR A 49 -4.38 -4.96 -2.74
N CYS A 50 -4.81 -3.97 -3.52
CA CYS A 50 -6.24 -3.69 -3.73
C CYS A 50 -6.96 -4.86 -4.41
N GLU A 51 -6.32 -5.49 -5.40
CA GLU A 51 -6.85 -6.69 -6.07
C GLU A 51 -6.96 -7.87 -5.12
N ALA A 52 -5.94 -8.12 -4.29
CA ALA A 52 -5.96 -9.18 -3.29
C ALA A 52 -7.12 -8.98 -2.29
N LEU A 53 -7.26 -7.76 -1.75
CA LEU A 53 -8.38 -7.43 -0.85
C LEU A 53 -9.75 -7.60 -1.52
N ALA A 54 -9.88 -7.22 -2.79
CA ALA A 54 -11.12 -7.40 -3.53
C ALA A 54 -11.47 -8.89 -3.67
N LYS A 55 -10.48 -9.74 -3.96
CA LYS A 55 -10.65 -11.20 -4.07
C LYS A 55 -11.02 -11.84 -2.73
N ASP A 56 -10.37 -11.46 -1.64
CA ASP A 56 -10.65 -12.01 -0.31
C ASP A 56 -12.08 -11.72 0.15
N ARG A 57 -12.62 -10.54 -0.19
CA ARG A 57 -14.03 -10.21 0.08
C ARG A 57 -15.00 -11.07 -0.71
N MET A 58 -14.69 -11.36 -1.98
CA MET A 58 -15.53 -12.27 -2.78
C MET A 58 -15.58 -13.67 -2.15
N ARG A 59 -14.45 -14.14 -1.62
CA ARG A 59 -14.35 -15.42 -0.91
C ARG A 59 -15.13 -15.40 0.41
N ALA A 60 -15.00 -14.34 1.20
CA ALA A 60 -15.69 -14.22 2.49
C ALA A 60 -17.22 -14.02 2.36
N ALA A 61 -17.71 -13.64 1.18
CA ALA A 61 -19.13 -13.46 0.89
C ALA A 61 -19.79 -14.68 0.23
N SER A 62 -19.02 -15.74 -0.07
CA SER A 62 -19.48 -17.03 -0.59
C SER A 62 -19.70 -18.02 0.55
#